data_AF-A0A365GZG6-F1
#
_entry.id   AF-A0A365GZG6-F1
#
_cell.length_a   1.000
_cell.length_b   1.000
_cell.length_c   1.000
_cell.angle_alpha   90.00
_cell.angle_beta   90.00
_cell.angle_gamma   90.00
#
_symmetry.space_group_name_H-M   'P 1'
#
loop_
_entity.id
_entity.type
_entity.pdbx_description
1 polymer ?
#
loop_
_entity_poly.entity_id
_entity_poly.type
_entity_poly.pdbx_seq_one_letter_code
_entity_poly.pdbx_strand_id
1 'polypeptide(L)'
;MSSGYEVFVSYAPEDDCWVQTFVRRLRDEGLRVAYDRLVGGPDDPVRHSLEQTILATAASIVVCSRASAASPWVHEEYGVLMRRAAEDGRAFVPVGIEDIAPPGFLTGTPLLDFGIDDYDALINLLVSALRR
;
A
#
# COMPACT_ATOMS: atom_id res chain seq x y z
N MET A 1 -13.68 -1.53 19.35
CA MET A 1 -12.70 -0.44 19.52
C MET A 1 -12.08 -0.23 18.16
N SER A 2 -12.50 0.81 17.45
CA SER A 2 -12.01 1.08 16.10
C SER A 2 -10.53 1.43 16.20
N SER A 3 -9.65 0.53 15.77
CA SER A 3 -8.21 0.78 15.74
C SER A 3 -7.96 2.10 15.03
N GLY A 4 -7.36 3.06 15.71
CA GLY A 4 -7.35 4.47 15.35
C GLY A 4 -6.50 4.85 14.15
N TYR A 5 -6.26 3.94 13.21
CA TYR A 5 -5.49 4.19 12.00
C TYR A 5 -6.42 4.38 10.81
N GLU A 6 -6.12 5.37 9.98
CA GLU A 6 -6.89 5.75 8.79
C GLU A 6 -6.31 5.12 7.53
N VAL A 7 -4.99 4.95 7.53
CA VAL A 7 -4.22 4.46 6.39
C VAL A 7 -3.36 3.29 6.83
N PHE A 8 -3.38 2.21 6.06
CA PHE A 8 -2.45 1.09 6.20
C PHE A 8 -1.47 1.04 5.04
N VAL A 9 -0.17 0.90 5.31
CA VAL A 9 0.88 0.76 4.29
C VAL A 9 1.45 -0.66 4.33
N SER A 10 1.43 -1.32 3.18
CA SER A 10 1.93 -2.70 3.02
C SER A 10 3.09 -2.72 2.02
N TYR A 11 4.17 -3.43 2.33
CA TYR A 11 5.45 -3.33 1.61
C TYR A 11 6.33 -4.57 1.76
N ALA A 12 7.30 -4.78 0.87
CA ALA A 12 8.26 -5.87 1.01
C ALA A 12 9.31 -5.56 2.09
N PRO A 13 9.82 -6.56 2.85
CA PRO A 13 10.82 -6.32 3.89
C PRO A 13 12.05 -5.52 3.46
N GLU A 14 12.44 -5.64 2.19
CA GLU A 14 13.56 -4.95 1.56
C GLU A 14 13.35 -3.43 1.48
N ASP A 15 12.09 -2.98 1.45
CA ASP A 15 11.73 -1.58 1.26
C ASP A 15 11.58 -0.79 2.58
N ASP A 16 11.87 -1.43 3.72
CA ASP A 16 11.60 -0.90 5.07
C ASP A 16 12.19 0.49 5.31
N CYS A 17 13.42 0.74 4.85
CA CYS A 17 14.08 2.04 5.01
C CYS A 17 13.31 3.17 4.29
N TRP A 18 12.84 2.89 3.07
CA TRP A 18 12.05 3.85 2.29
C TRP A 18 10.68 4.07 2.96
N VAL A 19 10.02 2.98 3.36
CA VAL A 19 8.69 3.03 3.96
C VAL A 19 8.68 3.77 5.30
N GLN A 20 9.70 3.63 6.14
CA GLN A 20 9.79 4.40 7.37
C GLN A 20 9.81 5.91 7.10
N THR A 21 10.52 6.34 6.05
CA THR A 21 10.57 7.76 5.65
C THR A 21 9.21 8.21 5.09
N PHE A 22 8.61 7.40 4.24
CA PHE A 22 7.30 7.64 3.65
C PHE A 22 6.19 7.75 4.71
N VAL A 23 6.12 6.78 5.64
CA VAL A 23 5.16 6.78 6.75
C VAL A 23 5.35 8.00 7.64
N ARG A 24 6.60 8.38 7.94
CA ARG A 24 6.86 9.61 8.72
C ARG A 24 6.29 10.82 7.99
N ARG A 25 6.52 10.94 6.68
CA ARG A 25 6.01 12.06 5.89
C ARG A 25 4.48 12.10 5.86
N LEU A 26 3.81 10.97 5.70
CA LEU A 26 2.34 10.91 5.77
C LEU A 26 1.79 11.30 7.15
N ARG A 27 2.50 10.94 8.22
CA ARG A 27 2.16 11.35 9.59
C ARG A 27 2.39 12.84 9.82
N ASP A 28 3.42 13.43 9.23
CA ASP A 28 3.66 14.87 9.27
C ASP A 28 2.52 15.65 8.58
N GLU A 29 1.84 15.03 7.60
CA GLU A 29 0.61 15.55 6.99
C GLU A 29 -0.66 15.32 7.84
N GLY A 30 -0.52 14.74 9.03
CA GLY A 30 -1.59 14.53 10.00
C GLY A 30 -2.39 13.23 9.84
N LEU A 31 -1.94 12.27 9.00
CA LEU A 31 -2.61 10.98 8.84
C LEU A 31 -2.21 10.00 9.96
N ARG A 32 -3.17 9.22 10.46
CA ARG A 32 -2.89 8.11 11.37
C ARG A 32 -2.54 6.86 10.57
N VAL A 33 -1.24 6.67 10.34
CA VAL A 33 -0.72 5.60 9.48
C VAL A 33 -0.23 4.41 10.31
N ALA A 34 -0.75 3.22 10.01
CA ALA A 34 -0.15 1.93 10.38
C ALA A 34 0.61 1.36 9.18
N TYR A 35 1.63 0.53 9.44
CA TYR A 35 2.37 -0.14 8.38
C TYR A 35 2.87 -1.49 8.88
N ASP A 36 2.92 -2.48 7.99
CA ASP A 36 3.53 -3.78 8.26
C ASP A 36 4.08 -4.39 6.98
N ARG A 37 5.09 -5.24 7.15
CA ARG A 37 5.76 -5.95 6.07
C ARG A 37 4.84 -7.04 5.53
N LEU A 38 4.87 -7.23 4.23
CA LEU A 38 4.40 -8.47 3.63
C LEU A 38 5.41 -9.57 3.96
N VAL A 39 5.02 -10.39 4.92
CA VAL A 39 5.61 -11.72 5.11
C VAL A 39 4.60 -12.68 4.48
N GLY A 40 5.01 -13.38 3.43
CA GLY A 40 4.05 -14.16 2.65
C GLY A 40 4.65 -15.28 1.81
N GLY A 41 4.53 -16.48 2.35
CA GLY A 41 4.20 -17.69 1.57
C GLY A 41 2.79 -18.17 1.94
N PRO A 42 2.21 -19.14 1.22
CA PRO A 42 0.82 -19.61 1.39
C PRO A 42 0.44 -20.12 2.80
N ASP A 43 1.42 -20.49 3.62
CA ASP A 43 1.22 -20.99 5.00
C ASP A 43 1.48 -19.94 6.10
N ASP A 44 1.61 -18.65 5.74
CA ASP A 44 1.96 -17.61 6.71
C ASP A 44 0.72 -17.09 7.50
N PRO A 45 0.69 -17.24 8.84
CA PRO A 45 -0.37 -16.67 9.68
C PRO A 45 -0.47 -15.13 9.60
N VAL A 46 0.57 -14.44 9.13
CA VAL A 46 0.56 -12.98 8.89
C VAL A 46 -0.50 -12.59 7.83
N ARG A 47 -0.86 -13.51 6.93
CA ARG A 47 -1.87 -13.28 5.87
C ARG A 47 -3.22 -12.84 6.41
N HIS A 48 -3.74 -13.55 7.41
CA HIS A 48 -5.07 -13.23 7.94
C HIS A 48 -5.08 -11.87 8.64
N SER A 49 -3.96 -11.49 9.27
CA SER A 49 -3.80 -10.18 9.88
C SER A 49 -3.78 -9.06 8.82
N LEU A 50 -3.11 -9.28 7.69
CA LEU A 50 -3.00 -8.31 6.59
C LEU A 50 -4.37 -8.01 5.96
N GLU A 51 -5.11 -9.05 5.57
CA GLU A 51 -6.46 -8.91 4.99
C GLU A 51 -7.41 -8.19 5.94
N GLN A 52 -7.45 -8.60 7.21
CA GLN A 52 -8.30 -7.96 8.22
C GLN A 52 -7.92 -6.50 8.45
N THR A 53 -6.63 -6.18 8.42
CA THR A 53 -6.16 -4.80 8.61
C THR A 53 -6.54 -3.92 7.42
N ILE A 54 -6.31 -4.40 6.19
CA ILE A 54 -6.69 -3.68 4.96
C ILE A 54 -8.19 -3.41 4.95
N LEU A 55 -9.01 -4.43 5.24
CA LEU A 55 -10.46 -4.30 5.28
C LEU A 55 -10.98 -3.51 6.49
N ALA A 56 -10.19 -3.38 7.56
CA ALA A 56 -10.54 -2.54 8.71
C ALA A 56 -10.21 -1.06 8.49
N THR A 57 -9.20 -0.74 7.67
CA THR A 57 -8.78 0.65 7.41
C THR A 57 -9.58 1.34 6.30
N ALA A 58 -9.74 2.65 6.41
CA ALA A 58 -10.48 3.45 5.42
C ALA A 58 -9.73 3.53 4.08
N ALA A 59 -8.39 3.52 4.13
CA ALA A 59 -7.54 3.51 2.96
C ALA A 59 -6.33 2.58 3.14
N SER A 60 -5.90 1.95 2.05
CA SER A 60 -4.72 1.09 2.01
C SER A 60 -3.77 1.53 0.90
N ILE A 61 -2.48 1.48 1.20
CA ILE A 61 -1.37 1.73 0.27
C ILE A 61 -0.58 0.44 0.11
N VAL A 62 -0.31 0.06 -1.14
CA VAL A 62 0.66 -0.98 -1.47
C VAL A 62 1.89 -0.35 -2.09
N VAL A 63 3.04 -0.63 -1.49
CA VAL A 63 4.35 -0.26 -2.04
C VAL A 63 4.77 -1.32 -3.05
N CYS A 64 4.90 -0.89 -4.30
CA CYS A 64 5.31 -1.70 -5.42
C CYS A 64 6.79 -1.46 -5.72
N SER A 65 7.57 -2.51 -5.54
CA SER A 65 9.00 -2.59 -5.86
C SER A 65 9.28 -3.90 -6.60
N ARG A 66 10.52 -4.08 -7.06
CA ARG A 66 11.01 -5.35 -7.60
C ARG A 66 10.92 -6.46 -6.57
N ALA A 67 11.12 -6.15 -5.28
CA ALA A 67 10.99 -7.11 -4.20
C ALA A 67 9.54 -7.58 -4.04
N SER A 68 8.58 -6.66 -4.02
CA SER A 68 7.15 -7.04 -3.96
C SER A 68 6.68 -7.74 -5.24
N ALA A 69 7.18 -7.33 -6.40
CA ALA A 69 6.83 -7.90 -7.70
C ALA A 69 7.47 -9.28 -7.96
N ALA A 70 8.53 -9.64 -7.24
CA ALA A 70 9.12 -10.97 -7.36
C ALA A 70 8.25 -12.07 -6.72
N SER A 71 7.27 -11.71 -5.89
CA SER A 71 6.41 -12.67 -5.21
C SER A 71 5.12 -12.95 -6.01
N PRO A 72 4.91 -14.19 -6.51
CA PRO A 72 3.71 -14.54 -7.25
C PRO A 72 2.44 -14.47 -6.39
N TRP A 73 2.56 -14.81 -5.10
CA TRP A 73 1.46 -14.77 -4.15
C TRP A 73 0.93 -13.34 -3.93
N VAL A 74 1.86 -12.37 -3.86
CA VAL A 74 1.55 -10.95 -3.68
C VAL A 74 0.63 -10.43 -4.80
N HIS A 75 0.74 -10.96 -6.01
CA HIS A 75 -0.09 -10.54 -7.14
C HIS A 75 -1.55 -10.97 -7.04
N GLU A 76 -1.80 -12.22 -6.65
CA GLU A 76 -3.18 -12.74 -6.52
C GLU A 76 -3.90 -12.10 -5.34
N GLU A 77 -3.25 -12.03 -4.17
CA GLU A 77 -3.88 -11.50 -2.96
C GLU A 77 -4.20 -10.01 -3.11
N TYR A 78 -3.29 -9.20 -3.69
CA TYR A 78 -3.57 -7.77 -3.91
C TYR A 78 -4.69 -7.54 -4.92
N GLY A 79 -4.79 -8.35 -5.97
CA GLY A 79 -5.91 -8.26 -6.90
C GLY A 79 -7.26 -8.47 -6.20
N VAL A 80 -7.34 -9.45 -5.29
CA VAL A 80 -8.55 -9.71 -4.49
C VAL A 80 -8.83 -8.58 -3.52
N LEU A 81 -7.82 -8.13 -2.77
CA LEU A 81 -7.96 -7.08 -1.76
C LEU A 81 -8.32 -5.72 -2.38
N MET A 82 -7.69 -5.36 -3.48
CA MET A 82 -8.00 -4.13 -4.23
C MET A 82 -9.45 -4.14 -4.72
N ARG A 83 -9.91 -5.27 -5.26
CA ARG A 83 -11.30 -5.42 -5.70
C ARG A 83 -12.27 -5.28 -4.53
N ARG A 84 -12.02 -5.94 -3.40
CA ARG A 84 -12.88 -5.85 -2.21
C ARG A 84 -12.90 -4.45 -1.61
N ALA A 85 -11.74 -3.80 -1.51
CA ALA A 85 -11.66 -2.41 -1.09
C ALA A 85 -12.51 -1.51 -1.99
N ALA A 86 -12.43 -1.69 -3.32
CA ALA A 86 -13.26 -0.95 -4.26
C ALA A 86 -14.77 -1.23 -4.11
N GLU A 87 -15.16 -2.49 -3.90
CA GLU A 87 -16.55 -2.89 -3.63
C GLU A 87 -17.10 -2.25 -2.33
N ASP A 88 -16.25 -2.10 -1.31
CA ASP A 88 -16.55 -1.43 -0.04
C ASP A 88 -16.41 0.11 -0.09
N GLY A 89 -16.05 0.69 -1.23
CA GLY A 89 -15.81 2.13 -1.40
C GLY A 89 -14.56 2.66 -0.66
N ARG A 90 -13.62 1.78 -0.31
CA ARG A 90 -12.36 2.10 0.36
C ARG A 90 -11.28 2.41 -0.67
N ALA A 91 -10.41 3.37 -0.35
CA ALA A 91 -9.29 3.72 -1.21
C ALA A 91 -8.22 2.63 -1.17
N PHE A 92 -7.75 2.19 -2.34
CA PHE A 92 -6.62 1.28 -2.48
C PHE A 92 -5.63 1.90 -3.48
N VAL A 93 -4.50 2.38 -2.99
CA VAL A 93 -3.56 3.21 -3.77
C VAL A 93 -2.22 2.49 -3.93
N PRO A 94 -1.86 2.08 -5.15
CA PRO A 94 -0.53 1.54 -5.41
C PRO A 94 0.50 2.66 -5.58
N VAL A 95 1.67 2.47 -4.97
CA VAL A 95 2.80 3.41 -4.97
C VAL A 95 4.05 2.70 -5.48
N GLY A 96 4.60 3.15 -6.60
CA GLY A 96 5.86 2.68 -7.14
C GLY A 96 7.02 3.45 -6.53
N ILE A 97 8.12 2.77 -6.19
CA ILE A 97 9.31 3.42 -5.61
C ILE A 97 10.57 3.27 -6.47
N GLU A 98 10.42 2.55 -7.58
CA GLU A 98 11.45 2.34 -8.60
C GLU A 98 10.78 1.97 -9.93
N ASP A 99 11.53 2.05 -11.02
CA ASP A 99 11.05 1.69 -12.35
C ASP A 99 10.83 0.17 -12.44
N ILE A 100 9.55 -0.22 -12.37
CA ILE A 100 9.08 -1.59 -12.53
C ILE A 100 7.91 -1.63 -13.51
N ALA A 101 7.82 -2.73 -14.26
CA ALA A 101 6.59 -3.03 -14.97
C ALA A 101 5.47 -3.20 -13.92
N PRO A 102 4.33 -2.49 -14.08
CA PRO A 102 3.25 -2.59 -13.12
C PRO A 102 2.78 -4.04 -13.02
N PRO A 103 2.62 -4.57 -11.79
CA PRO A 103 2.01 -5.86 -11.56
C PRO A 103 0.72 -6.06 -12.36
N GLY A 104 0.48 -7.25 -12.89
CA GLY A 104 -0.69 -7.52 -13.73
C GLY A 104 -2.04 -7.19 -13.08
N PHE A 105 -2.13 -7.28 -11.75
CA PHE A 105 -3.34 -6.90 -11.00
C PHE A 105 -3.61 -5.39 -10.99
N LEU A 106 -2.63 -4.55 -11.31
CA LEU A 106 -2.77 -3.09 -11.45
C LEU A 106 -3.24 -2.68 -12.85
N THR A 107 -3.61 -3.62 -13.72
CA THR A 107 -4.11 -3.28 -15.07
C THR A 107 -5.29 -2.31 -14.97
N GLY A 108 -5.14 -1.10 -15.52
CA GLY A 108 -6.14 -0.04 -15.46
C GLY A 108 -6.23 0.74 -14.15
N THR A 109 -5.36 0.42 -13.17
CA THR A 109 -5.24 1.17 -11.90
C THR A 109 -3.98 2.04 -11.95
N PRO A 110 -4.09 3.37 -11.72
CA PRO A 110 -2.94 4.26 -11.76
C PRO A 110 -1.98 3.98 -10.59
N LEU A 111 -0.70 3.81 -10.91
CA LEU A 111 0.42 3.73 -9.97
C LEU A 111 0.98 5.14 -9.73
N LEU A 112 1.11 5.57 -8.47
CA LEU A 112 1.83 6.81 -8.14
C LEU A 112 3.33 6.50 -8.06
N ASP A 113 4.14 7.07 -8.95
CA ASP A 113 5.57 6.75 -9.07
C ASP A 113 6.46 7.74 -8.28
N PHE A 114 6.91 7.32 -7.10
CA PHE A 114 7.83 8.09 -6.25
C PHE A 114 9.31 7.90 -6.63
N GLY A 115 9.63 7.14 -7.68
CA GLY A 115 11.01 6.90 -8.13
C GLY A 115 11.60 8.03 -8.98
N ILE A 116 10.76 8.85 -9.62
CA ILE A 116 11.19 9.79 -10.67
C ILE A 116 10.62 11.22 -10.46
N ASP A 117 9.49 11.33 -9.78
CA ASP A 117 8.72 12.58 -9.68
C ASP A 117 9.03 13.43 -8.42
N ASP A 118 8.47 14.64 -8.40
CA ASP A 118 8.51 15.56 -7.25
C ASP A 118 7.80 14.92 -6.04
N TYR A 119 8.61 14.44 -5.10
CA TYR A 119 8.17 13.71 -3.91
C TYR A 119 7.13 14.48 -3.09
N ASP A 120 7.31 15.78 -2.89
CA ASP A 120 6.38 16.58 -2.08
C ASP A 120 5.06 16.80 -2.81
N ALA A 121 5.09 17.00 -4.13
CA ALA A 121 3.89 17.08 -4.95
C ALA A 121 3.08 15.76 -4.90
N LEU A 122 3.78 14.61 -4.96
CA LEU A 122 3.15 13.29 -4.87
C LEU A 122 2.57 13.00 -3.49
N ILE A 123 3.25 13.38 -2.41
CA ILE A 123 2.69 13.30 -1.06
C ILE A 123 1.39 14.09 -0.98
N ASN A 124 1.38 15.34 -1.47
CA ASN A 124 0.18 16.17 -1.45
C ASN A 124 -0.98 15.58 -2.26
N LEU A 125 -0.68 15.03 -3.45
CA LEU A 125 -1.66 14.35 -4.29
C LEU A 125 -2.23 13.12 -3.57
N LEU A 126 -1.36 12.31 -2.98
CA LEU A 126 -1.74 11.10 -2.25
C LEU A 126 -2.61 11.43 -1.03
N VAL A 127 -2.21 12.39 -0.19
CA VAL A 127 -3.01 12.81 0.97
C VAL A 127 -4.38 13.33 0.54
N SER A 128 -4.44 14.07 -0.58
CA SER A 128 -5.69 14.56 -1.15
C SER A 128 -6.59 13.44 -1.70
N ALA A 129 -6.02 12.31 -2.12
CA ALA A 129 -6.77 11.13 -2.53
C ALA A 129 -7.28 10.32 -1.32
N LEU A 130 -6.49 10.22 -0.26
CA LEU A 130 -6.81 9.44 0.95
C LEU A 130 -7.88 10.09 1.85
N ARG A 131 -8.12 11.39 1.70
CA ARG A 131 -9.12 12.16 2.48
C ARG A 131 -10.51 12.25 1.83
N ARG A 132 -10.72 11.62 0.68
CA ARG A 132 -11.99 11.68 -0.05
C ARG A 132 -13.04 10.73 0.49
#